data_AF-A0A939KUV5-F1
#
_entry.id   AF-A0A939KUV5-F1
#
_cell.length_a   1.000
_cell.length_b   1.000
_cell.length_c   1.000
_cell.angle_alpha   90.00
_cell.angle_beta   90.00
_cell.angle_gamma   90.00
#
_symmetry.space_group_name_H-M   'P 1'
#
loop_
_entity.id
_entity.type
_entity.pdbx_description
1 polymer ?
#
loop_
_entity_poly.entity_id
_entity_poly.type
_entity_poly.pdbx_seq_one_letter_code
_entity_poly.pdbx_strand_id
1 'polypeptide(L)'
;MVTCLGDSHDGIWNIIAQLLPDNGKREVLDWYHLVENIYKIGEDKKRLRQITSSLWRGFIDEALELLVTCKGPQVQNFRTYLTKH
;
A
#
# COMPACT_ATOMS: atom_id res chain seq x y z
N MET A 1 -10.80 2.69 19.45
CA MET A 1 -9.97 2.40 18.27
C MET A 1 -10.22 3.48 17.24
N VAL A 2 -9.18 4.24 16.88
CA VAL A 2 -9.23 5.29 15.86
C VAL A 2 -8.69 4.73 14.55
N THR A 3 -9.37 4.97 13.44
CA THR A 3 -8.84 4.62 12.11
C THR A 3 -8.17 5.85 11.51
N CYS A 4 -6.89 5.72 11.18
CA CYS A 4 -6.09 6.76 10.55
C CYS A 4 -5.87 6.39 9.09
N LEU A 5 -6.34 7.25 8.18
CA LEU A 5 -6.17 7.11 6.74
C LEU A 5 -5.05 8.05 6.29
N GLY A 6 -4.06 7.52 5.58
CA GLY A 6 -2.91 8.31 5.13
C GLY A 6 -2.17 7.64 3.99
N ASP A 7 -1.29 8.39 3.34
CA ASP A 7 -0.31 7.82 2.40
C ASP A 7 0.82 7.09 3.16
N SER A 8 1.89 6.64 2.49
CA SER A 8 2.97 5.93 3.18
C SER A 8 4.06 6.84 3.78
N HIS A 9 3.90 8.17 3.77
CA HIS A 9 4.95 9.08 4.20
C HIS A 9 5.05 9.13 5.73
N ASP A 10 6.27 9.02 6.25
CA ASP A 10 6.50 8.92 7.69
C ASP A 10 6.03 10.14 8.49
N GLY A 11 5.95 11.31 7.84
CA GLY A 11 5.58 12.55 8.52
C GLY A 11 4.26 12.45 9.29
N ILE A 12 3.20 11.96 8.65
CA ILE A 12 1.89 11.85 9.29
C ILE A 12 1.84 10.71 10.31
N TRP A 13 2.46 9.57 10.01
CA TRP A 13 2.49 8.41 10.91
C TRP A 13 3.29 8.68 12.18
N ASN A 14 4.40 9.41 12.08
CA ASN A 14 5.20 9.83 13.23
C ASN A 14 4.40 10.74 14.18
N ILE A 15 3.51 11.58 13.64
CA ILE A 15 2.62 12.42 14.45
C ILE A 15 1.54 11.54 15.08
N ILE A 16 0.90 10.66 14.31
CA ILE A 16 -0.14 9.74 14.81
C ILE A 16 0.40 8.85 15.94
N ALA A 17 1.63 8.34 15.81
CA ALA A 17 2.28 7.52 16.83
C ALA A 17 2.50 8.25 18.15
N GLN A 18 2.63 9.59 18.14
CA GLN A 18 2.73 10.41 19.36
C GLN A 18 1.36 10.69 19.99
N LEU A 19 0.28 10.65 19.21
CA LEU A 19 -1.07 10.99 19.65
C LEU A 19 -1.86 9.79 20.18
N LEU A 20 -1.56 8.59 19.68
CA LEU A 20 -2.31 7.38 20.00
C LEU A 20 -1.37 6.22 20.35
N PRO A 21 -1.63 5.50 21.47
CA PRO A 21 -0.92 4.26 21.76
C PRO A 21 -1.19 3.22 20.66
N ASP A 22 -0.29 2.27 20.45
CA ASP A 22 -0.34 1.32 19.32
C ASP A 22 -1.64 0.51 19.25
N ASN A 23 -2.16 0.11 20.40
CA ASN A 23 -3.45 -0.56 20.57
C ASN A 23 -4.67 0.38 20.48
N GLY A 24 -4.46 1.68 20.33
CA GLY A 24 -5.48 2.71 20.14
C GLY A 24 -5.77 3.04 18.67
N LYS A 25 -4.91 2.62 17.74
CA LYS A 25 -4.97 3.01 16.33
C LYS A 25 -5.05 1.84 15.35
N ARG A 26 -5.68 2.09 14.21
CA ARG A 26 -5.65 1.25 13.01
C ARG A 26 -5.19 2.13 11.86
N GLU A 27 -4.07 1.79 11.26
CA GLU A 27 -3.51 2.51 10.11
C GLU A 27 -4.05 1.88 8.82
N VAL A 28 -4.51 2.73 7.90
CA VAL A 28 -5.05 2.30 6.61
C VAL A 28 -4.41 3.18 5.54
N LEU A 29 -3.84 2.53 4.52
CA LEU A 29 -3.30 3.21 3.36
C LEU A 29 -4.43 3.85 2.53
N ASP A 30 -4.19 5.08 2.10
CA ASP A 30 -5.08 5.83 1.24
C ASP A 30 -5.21 5.18 -0.15
N TRP A 31 -6.44 4.89 -0.54
CA TRP A 31 -6.75 4.18 -1.78
C TRP A 31 -6.30 4.94 -3.03
N TYR A 32 -6.42 6.27 -3.03
CA TYR A 32 -6.05 7.08 -4.18
C TYR A 32 -4.55 6.97 -4.47
N HIS A 33 -3.71 7.14 -3.45
CA HIS A 33 -2.26 7.00 -3.59
C HIS A 33 -1.84 5.55 -3.90
N LEU A 34 -2.56 4.56 -3.34
CA LEU A 34 -2.35 3.16 -3.65
C LEU A 34 -2.52 2.91 -5.17
N VAL A 35 -3.65 3.37 -5.72
CA VAL A 35 -3.97 3.23 -7.14
C VAL A 35 -3.00 4.03 -8.01
N GLU A 36 -2.63 5.24 -7.62
CA GLU A 36 -1.63 6.03 -8.34
C GLU A 36 -0.30 5.28 -8.47
N ASN A 37 0.18 4.64 -7.39
CA ASN A 37 1.40 3.84 -7.42
C ASN A 37 1.25 2.55 -8.26
N ILE A 38 0.07 1.93 -8.27
CA ILE A 38 -0.23 0.79 -9.16
C ILE A 38 -0.17 1.20 -10.64
N TYR A 39 -0.56 2.41 -11.01
CA TYR A 39 -0.46 2.82 -12.42
C TYR A 39 0.97 3.21 -12.85
N LYS A 40 1.88 3.46 -11.89
CA LYS A 40 3.30 3.76 -12.17
C LYS A 40 4.14 2.53 -12.53
N ILE A 41 3.73 1.31 -12.16
CA ILE A 41 4.49 0.07 -12.42
C ILE A 41 4.52 -0.36 -13.90
N GLY A 42 3.67 0.23 -14.76
CA GLY A 42 3.73 0.02 -16.22
C GLY A 42 3.38 -1.40 -16.70
N GLU A 43 2.78 -2.22 -15.84
CA GLU A 43 2.40 -3.61 -16.12
C GLU A 43 1.16 -3.73 -17.03
N ASP A 44 0.89 -4.95 -17.48
CA ASP A 44 -0.30 -5.21 -18.30
C ASP A 44 -1.60 -4.90 -17.52
N LYS A 45 -2.62 -4.40 -18.24
CA LYS A 45 -3.89 -3.98 -17.64
C LYS A 45 -4.64 -5.10 -16.89
N LYS A 46 -4.45 -6.38 -17.25
CA LYS A 46 -5.09 -7.50 -16.57
C LYS A 46 -4.42 -7.74 -15.21
N ARG A 47 -3.09 -7.75 -15.15
CA ARG A 47 -2.34 -7.86 -13.90
C ARG A 47 -2.59 -6.67 -12.97
N LEU A 48 -2.61 -5.44 -13.49
CA LEU A 48 -2.97 -4.26 -12.69
C LEU A 48 -4.34 -4.42 -12.01
N ARG A 49 -5.35 -4.92 -12.75
CA ARG A 49 -6.69 -5.20 -12.17
C ARG A 49 -6.65 -6.28 -11.08
N GLN A 50 -5.83 -7.32 -11.23
CA GLN A 50 -5.69 -8.37 -10.22
C GLN A 50 -5.04 -7.81 -8.94
N ILE A 51 -4.00 -6.98 -9.09
CA ILE A 51 -3.33 -6.30 -7.97
C ILE A 51 -4.33 -5.37 -7.27
N THR A 52 -5.02 -4.50 -8.00
CA THR A 52 -6.05 -3.59 -7.45
C THR A 52 -7.16 -4.37 -6.74
N SER A 53 -7.66 -5.47 -7.32
CA SER A 53 -8.72 -6.28 -6.71
C SER A 53 -8.27 -6.99 -5.43
N SER A 54 -7.03 -7.44 -5.35
CA SER A 54 -6.46 -8.06 -4.14
C SER A 54 -6.34 -7.02 -3.03
N LEU A 55 -5.79 -5.85 -3.34
CA LEU A 55 -5.62 -4.76 -2.38
C LEU A 55 -6.95 -4.18 -1.89
N TRP A 56 -7.96 -4.06 -2.75
CA TRP A 56 -9.31 -3.63 -2.34
C TRP A 56 -9.94 -4.55 -1.30
N ARG A 57 -9.61 -5.86 -1.35
CA ARG A 57 -10.07 -6.87 -0.40
C ARG A 57 -9.18 -6.99 0.84
N GLY A 58 -8.07 -6.25 0.89
CA GLY A 58 -7.08 -6.34 1.96
C GLY A 58 -6.10 -7.51 1.82
N PHE A 59 -6.03 -8.17 0.66
CA PHE A 59 -5.11 -9.30 0.42
C PHE A 59 -3.75 -8.80 -0.05
N ILE A 60 -2.93 -8.34 0.89
CA ILE A 60 -1.60 -7.78 0.63
C ILE A 60 -0.65 -8.86 0.10
N ASP A 61 -0.66 -10.06 0.68
CA ASP A 61 0.21 -11.16 0.25
C ASP A 61 -0.07 -11.59 -1.20
N GLU A 62 -1.35 -11.74 -1.58
CA GLU A 62 -1.75 -12.02 -2.97
C GLU A 62 -1.25 -10.93 -3.94
N ALA A 63 -1.33 -9.66 -3.53
CA ALA A 63 -0.84 -8.55 -4.33
C ALA A 63 0.69 -8.58 -4.49
N LEU A 64 1.42 -8.94 -3.42
CA LEU A 64 2.87 -9.09 -3.44
C LEU A 64 3.31 -10.25 -4.33
N GLU A 65 2.61 -11.39 -4.30
CA GLU A 65 2.87 -12.54 -5.18
C GLU A 65 2.74 -12.16 -6.67
N LEU A 66 1.69 -11.41 -7.03
CA LEU A 66 1.49 -10.90 -8.40
C LEU A 66 2.63 -9.98 -8.87
N LEU A 67 3.35 -9.34 -7.94
CA LEU A 67 4.48 -8.45 -8.21
C LEU A 67 5.85 -9.16 -8.22
N VAL A 68 5.95 -10.42 -7.77
CA VAL A 68 7.23 -11.15 -7.68
C VAL A 68 7.93 -11.27 -9.04
N THR A 69 7.14 -11.52 -10.09
CA THR A 69 7.67 -11.68 -11.45
C THR A 69 7.95 -10.36 -12.17
N CYS A 70 7.46 -9.25 -11.62
CA CYS A 70 7.59 -7.93 -12.20
C CYS A 70 8.98 -7.35 -11.88
N LYS A 71 9.57 -6.63 -12.84
CA LYS A 71 10.92 -6.07 -12.73
C LYS A 71 10.89 -4.57 -12.91
N GLY A 72 11.84 -3.89 -12.28
CA GLY A 72 12.04 -2.45 -12.42
C GLY A 72 11.92 -1.70 -11.10
N PRO A 73 12.48 -0.48 -11.04
CA PRO A 73 12.53 0.31 -9.82
C PRO A 73 11.13 0.68 -9.32
N GLN A 74 10.17 0.93 -10.21
CA GLN A 74 8.79 1.25 -9.82
C GLN A 74 8.12 0.09 -9.09
N VAL A 75 8.36 -1.15 -9.52
CA VAL A 75 7.82 -2.36 -8.88
C VAL A 75 8.41 -2.53 -7.50
N GLN A 76 9.73 -2.36 -7.36
CA GLN A 76 10.38 -2.47 -6.05
C GLN A 76 9.92 -1.37 -5.10
N ASN A 77 9.77 -0.14 -5.58
CA ASN A 77 9.22 0.96 -4.79
C ASN A 77 7.80 0.65 -4.32
N PHE A 78 6.95 0.09 -5.18
CA PHE A 78 5.59 -0.28 -4.81
C PHE A 78 5.54 -1.46 -3.83
N ARG A 79 6.42 -2.46 -3.98
CA ARG A 79 6.55 -3.55 -2.99
C ARG A 79 6.97 -3.03 -1.63
N THR A 80 7.99 -2.17 -1.57
CA THR A 80 8.43 -1.51 -0.33
C THR A 80 7.31 -0.68 0.30
N TYR A 81 6.55 0.05 -0.53
CA TYR A 81 5.39 0.82 -0.10
C TYR A 81 4.34 -0.07 0.59
N LEU A 82 4.02 -1.24 0.02
CA LEU A 82 3.07 -2.21 0.58
C LEU A 82 3.58 -2.94 1.82
N THR A 83 4.89 -3.17 1.98
CA THR A 83 5.44 -3.90 3.14
C THR A 83 5.72 -3.02 4.35
N LYS A 84 5.72 -1.70 4.16
CA LYS A 84 6.01 -0.73 5.22
C LYS A 84 4.79 -0.51 6.15
N HIS A 85 3.59 -0.82 5.66
CA HIS A 85 2.29 -0.60 6.31
C HIS A 85 1.49 -1.89 6.29
#